data_AF-A0A934QHD7-F1
#
_entry.id   AF-A0A934QHD7-F1
#
_cell.length_a   1.000
_cell.length_b   1.000
_cell.length_c   1.000
_cell.angle_alpha   90.00
_cell.angle_beta   90.00
_cell.angle_gamma   90.00
#
_symmetry.space_group_name_H-M   'P 1'
#
loop_
_entity.id
_entity.type
_entity.pdbx_description
1 polymer ?
#
loop_
_entity_poly.entity_id
_entity_poly.type
_entity_poly.pdbx_seq_one_letter_code
_entity_poly.pdbx_strand_id
1 'polypeptide(L)'
;MNYINRWAGARYGSCRVKDRGDFASWCQAAVERVAIAEARTVPYFQVAATSYTVWWDHCAGRIPCRQQLDPVRFGAAVLPNLTLIEVVEDGDDYRWRLCGEHAAQVMGTGLAGRCLSEVEVEAGSGVLFRQALNDVVREQSPLFYVLRHRTVTGCRKRSYGVLLPLRDADDRPQTTAPVRYILGASDWTQGA
;
A
#
# COMPACT_ATOMS: atom_id res chain seq x y z
N MET A 1 -40.33 -2.46 2.93
CA MET A 1 -40.45 -3.55 1.93
C MET A 1 -40.27 -2.94 0.55
N ASN A 2 -39.15 -3.29 -0.10
CA ASN A 2 -38.77 -3.15 -1.51
C ASN A 2 -38.69 -1.76 -2.17
N TYR A 3 -37.47 -1.24 -2.20
CA TYR A 3 -36.99 -0.28 -3.20
C TYR A 3 -36.63 -1.03 -4.50
N ILE A 4 -37.26 -0.65 -5.61
CA ILE A 4 -36.96 -1.15 -6.96
C ILE A 4 -36.04 -0.14 -7.68
N ASN A 5 -34.98 -0.72 -8.26
CA ASN A 5 -33.94 -0.13 -9.11
C ASN A 5 -34.41 0.92 -10.12
N ARG A 6 -33.72 2.06 -10.13
CA ARG A 6 -33.55 2.93 -11.31
C ARG A 6 -32.09 3.36 -11.44
N TRP A 7 -31.31 2.55 -12.16
CA TRP A 7 -30.10 3.00 -12.84
C TRP A 7 -30.05 2.31 -14.21
N ALA A 8 -30.74 2.91 -15.18
CA ALA A 8 -30.59 2.62 -16.59
C ALA A 8 -29.93 3.84 -17.22
N GLY A 9 -28.73 3.70 -17.79
CA GLY A 9 -28.16 4.77 -18.62
C GLY A 9 -26.65 4.99 -18.62
N ALA A 10 -25.80 4.04 -18.20
CA ALA A 10 -24.38 4.08 -18.56
C ALA A 10 -24.02 2.79 -19.30
N ARG A 11 -23.88 2.89 -20.62
CA ARG A 11 -23.32 1.81 -21.45
C ARG A 11 -21.85 1.64 -21.06
N TYR A 12 -21.57 0.81 -20.06
CA TYR A 12 -20.26 0.20 -19.93
C TYR A 12 -20.08 -0.71 -21.13
N GLY A 13 -19.25 -0.28 -22.08
CA GLY A 13 -18.79 -1.13 -23.17
C GLY A 13 -18.28 -2.43 -22.57
N SER A 14 -18.87 -3.54 -22.98
CA SER A 14 -18.42 -4.89 -22.63
C SER A 14 -17.08 -5.15 -23.31
N CYS A 15 -16.01 -4.59 -22.74
CA CYS A 15 -14.66 -4.96 -23.13
C CYS A 15 -14.42 -6.36 -22.57
N ARG A 16 -14.55 -7.37 -23.44
CA ARG A 16 -14.08 -8.73 -23.14
C ARG A 16 -12.58 -8.62 -22.84
N VAL A 17 -12.21 -8.66 -21.56
CA VAL A 17 -10.82 -8.77 -21.11
C VAL A 17 -10.32 -10.14 -21.56
N LYS A 18 -9.76 -10.20 -22.77
CA LYS A 18 -9.10 -11.38 -23.32
C LYS A 18 -7.57 -11.30 -23.31
N ASP A 19 -7.01 -10.20 -22.82
CA ASP A 19 -5.59 -10.09 -22.56
C ASP A 19 -5.38 -9.91 -21.06
N ARG A 20 -5.00 -11.00 -20.38
CA ARG A 20 -4.33 -10.90 -19.09
C ARG A 20 -2.93 -10.38 -19.39
N GLY A 21 -2.79 -9.05 -19.50
CA GLY A 21 -1.52 -8.42 -19.78
C GLY A 21 -0.45 -8.95 -18.83
N ASP A 22 0.69 -9.35 -19.38
CA ASP A 22 1.86 -9.87 -18.67
C ASP A 22 2.17 -8.99 -17.47
N PHE A 23 2.06 -9.55 -16.25
CA PHE A 23 2.31 -8.88 -14.97
C PHE A 23 3.69 -8.20 -14.98
N ALA A 24 4.64 -8.73 -15.77
CA ALA A 24 5.96 -8.17 -15.96
C ALA A 24 6.01 -6.76 -16.55
N SER A 25 5.01 -6.38 -17.33
CA SER A 25 4.92 -5.03 -17.89
C SER A 25 4.40 -3.99 -16.88
N TRP A 26 3.90 -4.41 -15.71
CA TRP A 26 3.18 -3.57 -14.74
C TRP A 26 4.13 -2.96 -13.71
N CYS A 27 5.16 -3.72 -13.33
CA CYS A 27 6.05 -3.45 -12.21
C CYS A 27 7.44 -2.92 -12.61
N GLN A 28 7.54 -2.12 -13.67
CA GLN A 28 8.70 -1.22 -13.85
C GLN A 28 8.56 -0.03 -12.89
N ALA A 29 8.58 -0.34 -11.60
CA ALA A 29 8.40 0.62 -10.54
C ALA A 29 9.72 1.30 -10.24
N ALA A 30 9.75 2.64 -10.26
CA ALA A 30 10.77 3.42 -9.59
C ALA A 30 10.15 4.02 -8.32
N VAL A 31 10.72 3.68 -7.17
CA VAL A 31 10.35 4.28 -5.88
C VAL A 31 11.27 5.46 -5.64
N GLU A 32 10.67 6.64 -5.54
CA GLU A 32 11.36 7.88 -5.18
C GLU A 32 10.97 8.22 -3.73
N ARG A 33 11.95 8.28 -2.83
CA ARG A 33 11.71 8.68 -1.43
C ARG A 33 11.46 10.18 -1.36
N VAL A 34 10.49 10.60 -0.56
CA VAL A 34 10.13 12.02 -0.37
C VAL A 34 10.26 12.36 1.11
N ALA A 35 10.78 13.55 1.42
CA ALA A 35 10.87 14.01 2.79
C ALA A 35 9.46 14.23 3.39
N ILE A 36 9.25 13.89 4.65
CA ILE A 36 7.94 14.04 5.32
C ILE A 36 7.43 15.49 5.23
N ALA A 37 8.32 16.47 5.44
CA ALA A 37 7.97 17.88 5.37
C ALA A 37 7.47 18.29 3.98
N GLU A 38 8.11 17.80 2.92
CA GLU A 38 7.69 18.04 1.54
C GLU A 38 6.36 17.34 1.23
N ALA A 39 6.25 16.05 1.56
CA ALA A 39 5.06 15.25 1.30
C ALA A 39 3.78 15.88 1.90
N ARG A 40 3.88 16.47 3.09
CA ARG A 40 2.75 17.17 3.75
C ARG A 40 2.27 18.43 3.04
N THR A 41 3.06 18.99 2.13
CA THR A 41 2.70 20.19 1.35
C THR A 41 2.09 19.86 -0.01
N VAL A 42 2.21 18.60 -0.46
CA VAL A 42 1.78 18.17 -1.79
C VAL A 42 0.40 17.50 -1.67
N PRO A 43 -0.65 18.03 -2.35
CA PRO A 43 -2.04 17.52 -2.19
C PRO A 43 -2.21 16.03 -2.47
N TYR A 44 -1.42 15.46 -3.38
CA TYR A 44 -1.49 14.04 -3.74
C TYR A 44 -1.09 13.10 -2.59
N PHE A 45 -0.41 13.59 -1.57
CA PHE A 45 -0.09 12.80 -0.38
C PHE A 45 -1.19 12.84 0.69
N GLN A 46 -2.39 13.38 0.43
CA GLN A 46 -3.44 13.51 1.45
C GLN A 46 -3.75 12.17 2.16
N VAL A 47 -3.86 11.07 1.41
CA VAL A 47 -4.07 9.72 1.96
C VAL A 47 -2.90 9.34 2.88
N ALA A 48 -1.67 9.52 2.40
CA ALA A 48 -0.46 9.20 3.13
C ALA A 48 -0.28 10.03 4.41
N ALA A 49 -0.50 11.35 4.33
CA ALA A 49 -0.40 12.28 5.44
C ALA A 49 -1.46 12.02 6.52
N THR A 50 -2.68 11.67 6.11
CA THR A 50 -3.76 11.30 7.04
C THR A 50 -3.39 10.02 7.79
N SER A 51 -2.97 8.97 7.07
CA SER A 51 -2.52 7.72 7.69
C SER A 51 -1.32 7.89 8.61
N TYR A 52 -0.34 8.72 8.21
CA TYR A 52 0.81 9.04 9.04
C TYR A 52 0.40 9.75 10.34
N THR A 53 -0.57 10.67 10.29
CA THR A 53 -1.07 11.37 11.49
C THR A 53 -1.67 10.37 12.48
N VAL A 54 -2.55 9.49 12.01
CA VAL A 54 -3.15 8.43 12.85
C VAL A 54 -2.07 7.55 13.46
N TRP A 55 -1.09 7.12 12.66
CA TRP A 55 0.03 6.31 13.14
C TRP A 55 0.88 7.05 14.19
N TRP A 56 1.21 8.31 13.94
CA TRP A 56 2.03 9.15 14.80
C TRP A 56 1.39 9.39 16.18
N ASP A 57 0.08 9.59 16.22
CA ASP A 57 -0.68 9.76 17.47
C ASP A 57 -0.57 8.53 18.39
N HIS A 58 -0.27 7.36 17.83
CA HIS A 58 -0.06 6.12 18.57
C HIS A 58 1.42 5.83 18.88
N CYS A 59 2.37 6.63 18.38
CA CYS A 59 3.79 6.35 18.57
C CYS A 59 4.24 6.48 20.03
N ALA A 60 3.82 7.51 20.77
CA ALA A 60 4.23 7.69 22.18
C ALA A 60 5.74 7.43 22.46
N GLY A 61 6.62 7.79 21.51
CA GLY A 61 8.07 7.55 21.57
C GLY A 61 8.57 6.21 21.04
N ARG A 62 7.70 5.36 20.47
CA ARG A 62 8.03 4.04 19.88
C ARG A 62 7.17 3.73 18.65
N ILE A 63 7.51 2.68 17.91
CA ILE A 63 6.64 2.17 16.83
C ILE A 63 5.38 1.55 17.45
N PRO A 64 4.17 1.88 16.97
CA PRO A 64 2.94 1.28 17.47
C PRO A 64 2.79 -0.18 17.04
N CYS A 65 2.12 -0.97 17.86
CA CYS A 65 1.66 -2.29 17.51
C CYS A 65 0.45 -2.18 16.58
N ARG A 66 0.31 -3.12 15.63
CA ARG A 66 -0.82 -3.13 14.69
C ARG A 66 -2.20 -3.07 15.38
N GLN A 67 -2.35 -3.74 16.53
CA GLN A 67 -3.62 -3.76 17.28
C GLN A 67 -4.01 -2.41 17.90
N GLN A 68 -3.06 -1.47 18.03
CA GLN A 68 -3.34 -0.13 18.54
C GLN A 68 -3.99 0.77 17.48
N LEU A 69 -3.91 0.39 16.21
CA LEU A 69 -4.47 1.16 15.10
C LEU A 69 -5.91 0.71 14.84
N ASP A 70 -6.85 1.54 15.26
CA ASP A 70 -8.27 1.37 14.94
C ASP A 70 -8.53 1.80 13.48
N PRO A 71 -8.97 0.88 12.59
CA PRO A 71 -9.29 1.20 11.20
C PRO A 71 -10.28 2.36 11.04
N VAL A 72 -11.20 2.55 11.98
CA VAL A 72 -12.22 3.62 11.91
C VAL A 72 -11.57 5.00 11.94
N ARG A 73 -10.44 5.18 12.64
CA ARG A 73 -9.74 6.46 12.76
C ARG A 73 -9.14 6.96 11.44
N PHE A 74 -8.86 6.06 10.50
CA PHE A 74 -8.36 6.44 9.18
C PHE A 74 -9.45 7.09 8.31
N GLY A 75 -10.72 6.78 8.58
CA GLY A 75 -11.86 7.28 7.84
C GLY A 75 -12.08 6.60 6.48
N ALA A 76 -13.31 6.72 5.98
CA ALA A 76 -13.77 6.01 4.79
C ALA A 76 -13.01 6.35 3.49
N ALA A 77 -12.39 7.53 3.41
CA ALA A 77 -11.60 7.93 2.23
C ALA A 77 -10.21 7.26 2.19
N VAL A 78 -9.67 6.85 3.34
CA VAL A 78 -8.32 6.27 3.44
C VAL A 78 -8.38 4.75 3.42
N LEU A 79 -9.37 4.13 4.07
CA LEU A 79 -9.48 2.67 4.20
C LEU A 79 -9.33 1.90 2.87
N PRO A 80 -9.96 2.30 1.74
CA PRO A 80 -9.80 1.59 0.46
C PRO A 80 -8.38 1.63 -0.13
N ASN A 81 -7.52 2.51 0.39
CA ASN A 81 -6.15 2.76 -0.06
C ASN A 81 -5.10 2.11 0.85
N LEU A 82 -5.52 1.46 1.94
CA LEU A 82 -4.62 0.83 2.89
C LEU A 82 -4.14 -0.54 2.40
N THR A 83 -2.90 -0.89 2.73
CA THR A 83 -2.37 -2.25 2.63
C THR A 83 -1.73 -2.63 3.95
N LEU A 84 -1.83 -3.89 4.33
CA LEU A 84 -1.08 -4.45 5.45
C LEU A 84 -0.14 -5.50 4.91
N ILE A 85 1.15 -5.32 5.17
CA ILE A 85 2.21 -6.21 4.72
C ILE A 85 2.86 -6.80 5.96
N GLU A 86 2.98 -8.12 6.01
CA GLU A 86 3.75 -8.85 7.01
C GLU A 86 5.21 -8.96 6.54
N VAL A 87 6.14 -8.74 7.47
CA VAL A 87 7.56 -9.01 7.28
C VAL A 87 7.81 -10.48 7.59
N VAL A 88 8.21 -11.26 6.59
CA VAL A 88 8.49 -12.70 6.71
C VAL A 88 9.98 -12.88 6.96
N GLU A 89 10.32 -13.74 7.93
CA GLU A 89 11.71 -14.10 8.25
C GLU A 89 12.64 -12.88 8.36
N ASP A 90 12.23 -11.89 9.17
CA ASP A 90 12.99 -10.67 9.45
C ASP A 90 13.39 -9.83 8.21
N GLY A 91 12.65 -9.97 7.10
CA GLY A 91 12.82 -9.15 5.89
C GLY A 91 13.26 -9.93 4.65
N ASP A 92 13.40 -11.26 4.75
CA ASP A 92 13.68 -12.11 3.60
C ASP A 92 12.54 -12.04 2.56
N ASP A 93 11.30 -11.90 3.02
CA ASP A 93 10.16 -11.67 2.15
C ASP A 93 9.03 -10.86 2.78
N TYR A 94 8.02 -10.54 1.98
CA TYR A 94 6.90 -9.69 2.38
C TYR A 94 5.58 -10.26 1.92
N ARG A 95 4.63 -10.46 2.84
CA ARG A 95 3.32 -11.03 2.52
C ARG A 95 2.21 -10.00 2.70
N TRP A 96 1.40 -9.77 1.68
CA TRP A 96 0.21 -8.95 1.85
C TRP A 96 -0.83 -9.69 2.68
N ARG A 97 -1.20 -9.13 3.83
CA ARG A 97 -2.28 -9.62 4.70
C ARG A 97 -3.62 -8.94 4.38
N LEU A 98 -3.56 -7.69 3.94
CA LEU A 98 -4.73 -6.91 3.54
C LEU A 98 -4.35 -6.00 2.37
N CYS A 99 -5.27 -5.88 1.42
CA CYS A 99 -5.24 -4.86 0.38
C CYS A 99 -6.62 -4.22 0.28
N GLY A 100 -6.68 -2.90 0.44
CA GLY A 100 -7.89 -2.12 0.23
C GLY A 100 -8.34 -2.17 -1.23
N GLU A 101 -9.62 -1.87 -1.45
CA GLU A 101 -10.27 -2.07 -2.76
C GLU A 101 -9.60 -1.29 -3.90
N HIS A 102 -9.18 -0.04 -3.69
CA HIS A 102 -8.50 0.74 -4.72
C HIS A 102 -7.10 0.20 -5.03
N ALA A 103 -6.38 -0.23 -3.99
CA ALA A 103 -5.09 -0.89 -4.14
C ALA A 103 -5.22 -2.18 -4.97
N ALA A 104 -6.27 -2.98 -4.70
CA ALA A 104 -6.56 -4.21 -5.43
C ALA A 104 -7.02 -3.95 -6.88
N GLN A 105 -7.79 -2.89 -7.15
CA GLN A 105 -8.21 -2.54 -8.52
C GLN A 105 -7.02 -2.15 -9.40
N VAL A 106 -6.03 -1.46 -8.85
CA VAL A 106 -4.88 -0.95 -9.60
C VAL A 106 -3.76 -1.99 -9.73
N MET A 107 -3.47 -2.73 -8.65
CA MET A 107 -2.41 -3.75 -8.65
C MET A 107 -2.89 -5.14 -9.10
N GLY A 108 -4.19 -5.32 -9.31
CA GLY A 108 -4.80 -6.60 -9.66
C GLY A 108 -5.43 -7.30 -8.45
N THR A 109 -6.52 -8.01 -8.70
CA THR A 109 -7.21 -8.82 -7.69
C THR A 109 -6.34 -10.02 -7.30
N GLY A 110 -6.11 -10.22 -6.01
CA GLY A 110 -5.43 -11.43 -5.50
C GLY A 110 -4.08 -11.21 -4.82
N LEU A 111 -3.67 -9.98 -4.48
CA LEU A 111 -2.44 -9.76 -3.72
C LEU A 111 -2.52 -10.31 -2.29
N ALA A 112 -3.69 -10.26 -1.65
CA ALA A 112 -3.84 -10.78 -0.29
C ALA A 112 -3.48 -12.27 -0.22
N GLY A 113 -2.60 -12.61 0.72
CA GLY A 113 -2.05 -13.95 0.91
C GLY A 113 -0.74 -14.22 0.16
N ARG A 114 -0.43 -13.43 -0.88
CA ARG A 114 0.75 -13.62 -1.72
C ARG A 114 1.99 -12.99 -1.10
N CYS A 115 3.15 -13.55 -1.43
CA CYS A 115 4.45 -13.00 -1.11
C CYS A 115 4.99 -12.11 -2.23
N LEU A 116 5.84 -11.15 -1.89
CA LEU A 116 6.50 -10.26 -2.85
C LEU A 116 7.39 -11.05 -3.81
N SER A 117 8.08 -12.08 -3.34
CA SER A 117 8.88 -12.96 -4.22
C SER A 117 8.05 -13.65 -5.31
N GLU A 118 6.86 -14.15 -4.97
CA GLU A 118 5.93 -14.77 -5.93
C GLU A 118 5.49 -13.75 -6.99
N VAL A 119 5.21 -12.53 -6.54
CA VAL A 119 4.83 -11.40 -7.39
C VAL A 119 6.00 -10.99 -8.30
N GLU A 120 7.21 -10.92 -7.77
CA GLU A 120 8.44 -10.59 -8.52
C GLU A 120 8.77 -11.62 -9.60
N VAL A 121 8.61 -12.92 -9.31
CA VAL A 121 8.82 -14.00 -10.27
C VAL A 121 7.84 -13.89 -11.44
N GLU A 122 6.57 -13.64 -11.16
CA GLU A 122 5.56 -13.41 -12.20
C GLU A 122 5.81 -12.11 -12.99
N ALA A 123 6.44 -11.11 -12.37
CA ALA A 123 6.72 -9.80 -12.99
C ALA A 123 8.05 -9.72 -13.75
N GLY A 124 8.87 -10.77 -13.78
CA GLY A 124 10.09 -10.80 -14.63
C GLY A 124 11.11 -9.66 -14.42
N SER A 125 10.96 -8.79 -13.41
CA SER A 125 11.92 -7.75 -13.05
C SER A 125 11.75 -7.36 -11.58
N GLY A 126 12.87 -7.39 -10.84
CA GLY A 126 12.95 -7.09 -9.41
C GLY A 126 12.35 -5.73 -9.09
N VAL A 127 11.28 -5.75 -8.31
CA VAL A 127 10.45 -4.57 -8.08
C VAL A 127 11.16 -3.67 -7.08
N LEU A 128 11.42 -2.41 -7.45
CA LEU A 128 12.03 -1.39 -6.56
C LEU A 128 11.23 -1.12 -5.27
N PHE A 129 10.06 -1.73 -5.13
CA PHE A 129 9.26 -1.74 -3.91
C PHE A 129 9.92 -2.55 -2.78
N ARG A 130 10.66 -3.63 -3.08
CA ARG A 130 11.39 -4.41 -2.06
C ARG A 130 12.39 -3.54 -1.30
N GLN A 131 13.13 -2.70 -2.00
CA GLN A 131 14.10 -1.79 -1.36
C GLN A 131 13.41 -0.82 -0.39
N ALA A 132 12.24 -0.30 -0.74
CA ALA A 132 11.48 0.59 0.13
C ALA A 132 10.97 -0.12 1.39
N LEU A 133 10.53 -1.38 1.26
CA LEU A 133 10.13 -2.20 2.41
C LEU A 133 11.35 -2.51 3.31
N ASN A 134 12.48 -2.91 2.71
CA ASN A 134 13.73 -3.16 3.43
C ASN A 134 14.20 -1.91 4.21
N ASP A 135 14.12 -0.74 3.58
CA ASP A 135 14.49 0.53 4.20
C ASP A 135 13.62 0.82 5.44
N VAL A 136 12.30 0.59 5.37
CA VAL A 136 11.38 0.78 6.52
C VAL A 136 11.70 -0.20 7.65
N VAL A 137 11.99 -1.46 7.35
CA VAL A 137 12.37 -2.47 8.35
C VAL A 137 13.69 -2.09 9.02
N ARG A 138 14.71 -1.73 8.23
CA ARG A 138 16.05 -1.38 8.71
C ARG A 138 16.05 -0.10 9.52
N GLU A 139 15.41 0.96 9.01
CA GLU A 139 15.44 2.29 9.60
C GLU A 139 14.38 2.46 10.70
N GLN A 140 13.42 1.52 10.78
CA GLN A 140 12.33 1.56 11.75
C GLN A 140 11.58 2.90 11.74
N SER A 141 11.47 3.50 10.55
CA SER A 141 10.94 4.84 10.36
C SER A 141 9.95 4.90 9.18
N PRO A 142 9.00 5.84 9.21
CA PRO A 142 8.09 6.09 8.09
C PRO A 142 8.83 6.46 6.81
N LEU A 143 8.37 5.92 5.68
CA LEU A 143 8.91 6.23 4.37
C LEU A 143 7.79 6.74 3.46
N PHE A 144 7.85 8.02 3.10
CA PHE A 144 7.00 8.60 2.07
C PHE A 144 7.64 8.36 0.70
N TYR A 145 6.82 8.06 -0.30
CA TYR A 145 7.31 7.73 -1.63
C TYR A 145 6.37 8.16 -2.77
N VAL A 146 6.98 8.31 -3.94
CA VAL A 146 6.28 8.29 -5.23
C VAL A 146 6.63 6.99 -5.94
N LEU A 147 5.61 6.28 -6.39
CA LEU A 147 5.73 5.03 -7.13
C LEU A 147 5.22 5.23 -8.55
N ARG A 148 6.15 5.24 -9.52
CA ARG A 148 5.79 5.20 -10.95
C ARG A 148 5.45 3.76 -11.30
N HIS A 149 4.31 3.48 -11.92
CA HIS A 149 3.92 2.11 -12.27
C HIS A 149 3.07 2.08 -13.55
N ARG A 150 2.81 0.90 -14.11
CA ARG A 150 1.83 0.72 -15.17
C ARG A 150 0.60 -0.02 -14.64
N THR A 151 -0.58 0.41 -15.04
CA THR A 151 -1.85 -0.23 -14.69
C THR A 151 -2.09 -1.48 -15.53
N VAL A 152 -3.14 -2.21 -15.15
CA VAL A 152 -3.66 -3.38 -15.88
C VAL A 152 -3.98 -3.08 -17.36
N THR A 153 -4.31 -1.82 -17.65
CA THR A 153 -4.64 -1.31 -18.99
C THR A 153 -3.41 -0.78 -19.75
N GLY A 154 -2.21 -0.91 -19.18
CA GLY A 154 -0.95 -0.44 -19.76
C GLY A 154 -0.65 1.06 -19.55
N CYS A 155 -1.54 1.81 -18.88
CA CYS A 155 -1.36 3.24 -18.64
C CYS A 155 -0.28 3.50 -17.59
N ARG A 156 0.60 4.48 -17.83
CA ARG A 156 1.60 4.91 -16.83
C ARG A 156 0.93 5.78 -15.78
N LYS A 157 1.12 5.44 -14.51
CA LYS A 157 0.58 6.15 -13.36
C LYS A 157 1.64 6.46 -12.31
N ARG A 158 1.30 7.36 -11.40
CA ARG A 158 2.10 7.70 -10.22
C ARG A 158 1.22 7.51 -8.99
N SER A 159 1.66 6.68 -8.06
CA SER A 159 1.05 6.61 -6.73
C SER A 159 1.87 7.42 -5.75
N TYR A 160 1.19 8.06 -4.81
CA TYR A 160 1.78 8.85 -3.74
C TYR A 160 1.42 8.19 -2.42
N GLY A 161 2.42 7.78 -1.66
CA GLY A 161 2.20 6.87 -0.55
C GLY A 161 3.12 7.05 0.64
N VAL A 162 2.79 6.33 1.70
CA VAL A 162 3.64 6.13 2.87
C VAL A 162 3.65 4.66 3.26
N LEU A 163 4.81 4.20 3.72
CA LEU A 163 5.01 2.95 4.43
C LEU A 163 5.27 3.26 5.90
N LEU A 164 4.48 2.66 6.78
CA LEU A 164 4.50 2.91 8.22
C LEU A 164 4.88 1.62 8.96
N PRO A 165 6.00 1.58 9.69
CA PRO A 165 6.41 0.38 10.41
C PRO A 165 5.43 0.10 11.56
N LEU A 166 5.21 -1.18 11.84
CA LEU A 166 4.37 -1.66 12.94
C LEU A 166 5.03 -2.86 13.63
N ARG A 167 4.79 -2.95 14.93
CA ARG A 167 5.16 -4.10 15.76
C ARG A 167 4.01 -5.11 15.86
N ASP A 168 4.31 -6.31 16.33
CA ASP A 168 3.27 -7.23 16.77
C ASP A 168 2.85 -6.91 18.21
N ALA A 169 1.69 -7.41 18.63
CA ALA A 169 1.17 -7.20 19.98
C ALA A 169 1.88 -8.05 21.04
N ASP A 170 2.45 -9.18 20.64
CA ASP A 170 3.20 -10.08 21.52
C ASP A 170 4.61 -9.57 21.85
N ASP A 171 5.04 -8.49 21.20
CA ASP A 171 6.26 -7.79 21.58
C ASP A 171 6.05 -7.16 22.96
N ARG A 172 6.58 -7.83 23.99
CA ARG A 172 6.79 -7.21 25.31
C ARG A 172 7.38 -5.81 25.12
N PRO A 173 7.15 -4.85 26.03
CA PRO A 173 7.71 -3.51 25.93
C PRO A 173 9.25 -3.54 26.01
N GLN A 174 9.87 -3.91 24.91
CA GLN A 174 11.28 -3.82 24.62
C GLN A 174 11.44 -2.63 23.70
N THR A 175 12.41 -1.79 24.02
CA THR A 175 12.67 -0.55 23.30
C THR A 175 13.02 -0.81 21.82
N THR A 176 13.51 -2.01 21.50
CA THR A 176 14.08 -2.41 20.20
C THR A 176 13.32 -3.52 19.46
N ALA A 177 12.07 -3.80 19.80
CA ALA A 177 11.32 -4.87 19.11
C ALA A 177 11.24 -4.62 17.59
N PRO A 178 11.43 -5.67 16.76
CA PRO A 178 11.56 -5.56 15.31
C PRO A 178 10.25 -5.13 14.64
N VAL A 179 10.35 -4.61 13.42
CA VAL A 179 9.18 -4.36 12.57
C VAL A 179 8.63 -5.70 12.09
N ARG A 180 7.38 -5.99 12.43
CA ARG A 180 6.68 -7.24 12.03
C ARG A 180 5.66 -7.01 10.94
N TYR A 181 5.14 -5.79 10.84
CA TYR A 181 4.22 -5.40 9.78
C TYR A 181 4.58 -4.01 9.25
N ILE A 182 4.14 -3.73 8.03
CA ILE A 182 4.19 -2.41 7.40
C ILE A 182 2.76 -2.09 6.98
N LEU A 183 2.24 -0.95 7.45
CA LEU A 183 1.00 -0.37 6.95
C LEU A 183 1.34 0.55 5.77
N GLY A 184 0.92 0.17 4.58
CA GLY A 184 0.97 1.03 3.41
C GLY A 184 -0.30 1.86 3.28
N ALA A 185 -0.18 3.11 2.87
CA ALA A 185 -1.30 3.94 2.47
C ALA A 185 -0.91 4.74 1.23
N SER A 186 -1.58 4.52 0.11
CA SER A 186 -1.21 5.18 -1.16
C SER A 186 -2.44 5.60 -1.94
N ASP A 187 -2.40 6.80 -2.50
CA ASP A 187 -3.35 7.17 -3.54
C ASP A 187 -2.98 6.47 -4.85
N TRP A 188 -3.83 5.55 -5.29
CA TRP A 188 -3.68 4.79 -6.54
C TRP A 188 -4.48 5.37 -7.71
N THR A 189 -5.26 6.42 -7.46
CA THR A 189 -6.18 6.98 -8.45
C THR A 189 -5.45 7.87 -9.47
N GLN A 190 -4.33 8.49 -9.06
CA GLN A 190 -3.60 9.46 -9.87
C GLN A 190 -2.88 8.82 -11.07
N GLY A 191 -3.23 9.27 -12.27
CA GLY A 191 -2.60 8.90 -13.54
C GLY A 191 -2.61 10.09 -14.48
N ALA A 192 -1.52 10.23 -15.24
CA ALA A 192 -1.30 11.31 -16.20
C ALA A 192 -2.40 11.41 -17.27
#